data_AF-A0A1Y3SMI2-F1
#
_entry.id   AF-A0A1Y3SMI2-F1
#
_cell.length_a   1.000
_cell.length_b   1.000
_cell.length_c   1.000
_cell.angle_alpha   90.00
_cell.angle_beta   90.00
_cell.angle_gamma   90.00
#
_symmetry.space_group_name_H-M   'P 1'
#
loop_
_entity.id
_entity.type
_entity.pdbx_description
1 polymer ?
#
loop_
_entity_poly.entity_id
_entity_poly.type
_entity_poly.pdbx_seq_one_letter_code
_entity_poly.pdbx_strand_id
1 'polypeptide(L)'
;RISGFLDVCNGIYIDVLIKSYKDSEIPMAYEQMNNIHDILEKQKVIYIGDRNYPSTDIFIYYNMKGDKFCYRGKPNFYKKQLENIERDGWIEIDLDDRWIDRFKIEEVKDYAREHRNFRLRVIKVMKSELRQLKVSEKDEEIIIFTNLDENEWPTKEVLQLYGNRWSAETGYDILKNKIEMERVTSEKAELILQELHSQVIVHN
;
A
#
# COMPACT_ATOMS: atom_id res chain seq x y z
N ARG A 1 -2.90 17.63 0.10
CA ARG A 1 -2.54 16.29 0.61
C ARG A 1 -1.19 15.91 0.03
N ILE A 2 -0.40 15.18 0.80
CA ILE A 2 0.91 14.67 0.36
C ILE A 2 0.84 13.15 0.40
N SER A 3 1.32 12.51 -0.65
CA SER A 3 1.49 11.06 -0.74
C SER A 3 2.92 10.76 -1.14
N GLY A 4 3.61 9.90 -0.40
CA GLY A 4 5.00 9.55 -0.65
C GLY A 4 5.14 8.05 -0.89
N PHE A 5 5.85 7.70 -1.96
CA PHE A 5 6.26 6.34 -2.28
C PHE A 5 7.70 6.15 -1.83
N LEU A 6 7.89 5.41 -0.74
CA LEU A 6 9.18 5.23 -0.06
C LEU A 6 9.75 3.84 -0.37
N ASP A 7 11.00 3.80 -0.81
CA ASP A 7 11.80 2.59 -0.74
C ASP A 7 12.15 2.29 0.73
N VAL A 8 11.47 1.30 1.32
CA VAL A 8 11.66 0.93 2.72
C VAL A 8 13.03 0.30 3.01
N CYS A 9 13.75 -0.18 1.99
CA CYS A 9 15.07 -0.77 2.14
C CYS A 9 16.17 0.30 2.18
N ASN A 10 16.02 1.37 1.39
CA ASN A 10 17.03 2.43 1.26
C ASN A 10 16.65 3.74 1.96
N GLY A 11 15.38 3.91 2.36
CA GLY A 11 14.88 5.13 2.98
C GLY A 11 14.74 6.31 2.00
N ILE A 12 14.63 6.03 0.69
CA ILE A 12 14.60 7.03 -0.38
C ILE A 12 13.18 7.18 -0.90
N TYR A 13 12.72 8.42 -1.11
CA TYR A 13 11.46 8.68 -1.79
C TYR A 13 11.62 8.55 -3.30
N ILE A 14 10.94 7.57 -3.89
CA ILE A 14 10.96 7.35 -5.35
C ILE A 14 9.98 8.31 -6.04
N ASP A 15 8.82 8.53 -5.43
CA ASP A 15 7.82 9.49 -5.91
C ASP A 15 7.14 10.20 -4.74
N VAL A 16 6.84 11.49 -4.91
CA VAL A 16 6.10 12.30 -3.95
C VAL A 16 5.08 13.14 -4.68
N LEU A 17 3.80 12.87 -4.44
CA LEU A 17 2.69 13.64 -4.99
C LEU A 17 2.14 14.63 -3.97
N ILE A 18 2.06 15.89 -4.38
CA ILE A 18 1.44 16.96 -3.61
C ILE A 18 0.23 17.46 -4.39
N LYS A 19 -0.95 17.23 -3.81
CA LYS A 19 -2.25 17.54 -4.43
C LYS A 19 -3.09 18.42 -3.52
N SER A 20 -4.25 18.89 -3.98
CA SER A 20 -5.17 19.68 -3.17
C SER A 20 -5.68 18.88 -1.96
N TYR A 21 -6.24 19.56 -0.96
CA TYR A 21 -6.89 18.89 0.17
C TYR A 21 -8.17 18.14 -0.25
N LYS A 22 -8.79 18.57 -1.35
CA LYS A 22 -10.01 17.99 -1.93
C LYS A 22 -9.76 16.66 -2.62
N ASP A 23 -8.53 16.40 -3.05
CA ASP A 23 -8.15 15.16 -3.70
C ASP A 23 -8.17 14.01 -2.69
N SER A 24 -8.44 12.79 -3.16
CA SER A 24 -8.49 11.60 -2.29
C SER A 24 -7.25 10.74 -2.45
N GLU A 25 -6.90 10.00 -1.40
CA GLU A 25 -5.66 9.20 -1.34
C GLU A 25 -5.63 8.05 -2.36
N ILE A 26 -6.79 7.44 -2.65
CA ILE A 26 -6.85 6.29 -3.57
C ILE A 26 -6.49 6.68 -5.03
N PRO A 27 -7.08 7.73 -5.63
CA PRO A 27 -6.62 8.23 -6.93
C PRO A 27 -5.14 8.60 -6.95
N MET A 28 -4.64 9.23 -5.88
CA MET A 28 -3.20 9.52 -5.77
C MET A 28 -2.37 8.24 -5.76
N ALA A 29 -2.84 7.17 -5.09
CA ALA A 29 -2.16 5.88 -5.08
C ALA A 29 -2.06 5.27 -6.48
N TYR A 30 -3.14 5.30 -7.27
CA TYR A 30 -3.10 4.84 -8.67
C TYR A 30 -2.14 5.67 -9.53
N GLU A 31 -2.13 6.99 -9.36
CA GLU A 31 -1.19 7.88 -10.05
C GLU A 31 0.26 7.52 -9.71
N GLN A 32 0.56 7.31 -8.42
CA GLN A 32 1.90 6.87 -7.99
C GLN A 32 2.27 5.49 -8.55
N MET A 33 1.36 4.52 -8.52
CA MET A 33 1.64 3.19 -9.08
C MET A 33 2.02 3.28 -10.56
N ASN A 34 1.30 4.09 -11.35
CA ASN A 34 1.67 4.33 -12.75
C ASN A 34 3.04 5.00 -12.88
N ASN A 35 3.31 6.05 -12.10
CA ASN A 35 4.62 6.70 -12.12
C ASN A 35 5.76 5.72 -11.77
N ILE A 36 5.54 4.82 -10.80
CA ILE A 36 6.53 3.84 -10.38
C ILE A 36 6.81 2.80 -11.48
N HIS A 37 5.82 2.39 -12.26
CA HIS A 37 6.07 1.56 -13.43
C HIS A 37 7.00 2.24 -14.44
N ASP A 38 6.83 3.55 -14.65
CA ASP A 38 7.69 4.31 -15.56
C ASP A 38 9.11 4.50 -14.98
N ILE A 39 9.21 4.83 -13.69
CA ILE A 39 10.49 5.09 -13.02
C ILE A 39 11.31 3.80 -12.84
N LEU A 40 10.65 2.68 -12.50
CA LEU A 40 11.28 1.41 -12.16
C LEU A 40 11.02 0.30 -13.18
N GLU A 41 10.74 0.65 -14.45
CA GLU A 41 10.31 -0.26 -15.53
C GLU A 41 11.05 -1.61 -15.60
N LYS A 42 12.34 -1.64 -15.24
CA LYS A 42 13.22 -2.82 -15.32
C LYS A 42 13.40 -3.57 -13.99
N GLN A 43 12.79 -3.11 -12.91
CA GLN A 43 12.96 -3.65 -11.57
C GLN A 43 11.72 -4.42 -11.12
N LYS A 44 11.94 -5.45 -10.31
CA LYS A 44 10.84 -6.13 -9.61
C LYS A 44 10.48 -5.32 -8.38
N VAL A 45 9.21 -4.92 -8.27
CA VAL A 45 8.70 -4.11 -7.16
C VAL A 45 7.68 -4.92 -6.38
N ILE A 46 7.74 -4.82 -5.04
CA ILE A 46 6.68 -5.31 -4.16
C ILE A 46 6.07 -4.11 -3.44
N TYR A 47 4.77 -3.92 -3.64
CA TYR A 47 4.02 -2.82 -3.04
C TYR A 47 3.58 -3.18 -1.63
N ILE A 48 3.89 -2.30 -0.67
CA ILE A 48 3.55 -2.53 0.73
C ILE A 48 2.71 -1.35 1.26
N GLY A 49 1.64 -1.64 2.00
CA GLY A 49 0.86 -0.56 2.61
C GLY A 49 -0.07 -0.96 3.75
N ASP A 50 -0.65 0.04 4.40
CA ASP A 50 -1.48 -0.10 5.59
C ASP A 50 -2.98 -0.17 5.25
N ARG A 51 -3.82 -0.41 6.28
CA ARG A 51 -5.26 -0.68 6.29
C ARG A 51 -6.20 0.28 5.55
N ASN A 52 -5.71 1.42 5.07
CA ASN A 52 -6.52 2.41 4.37
C ASN A 52 -6.47 2.26 2.85
N TYR A 53 -5.45 1.61 2.32
CA TYR A 53 -5.32 1.31 0.91
C TYR A 53 -6.10 0.07 0.46
N PRO A 54 -6.08 -1.09 1.17
CA PRO A 54 -6.66 -2.31 0.63
C PRO A 54 -8.14 -2.16 0.27
N SER A 55 -8.41 -2.39 -1.00
CA SER A 55 -9.72 -2.46 -1.61
C SER A 55 -9.66 -3.46 -2.76
N THR A 56 -10.82 -4.03 -3.12
CA THR A 56 -10.90 -5.09 -4.13
C THR A 56 -10.39 -4.59 -5.49
N ASP A 57 -10.73 -3.35 -5.86
CA ASP A 57 -10.26 -2.72 -7.09
C ASP A 57 -8.73 -2.57 -7.14
N ILE A 58 -8.07 -2.23 -6.02
CA ILE A 58 -6.60 -2.15 -5.96
C ILE A 58 -5.96 -3.53 -6.14
N PHE A 59 -6.52 -4.58 -5.54
CA PHE A 59 -5.98 -5.94 -5.72
C PHE A 59 -6.14 -6.44 -7.15
N ILE A 60 -7.28 -6.15 -7.78
CA ILE A 60 -7.47 -6.44 -9.21
C ILE A 60 -6.50 -5.62 -10.06
N TYR A 61 -6.30 -4.35 -9.74
CA TYR A 61 -5.35 -3.49 -10.44
C TYR A 61 -3.93 -4.07 -10.40
N TYR A 62 -3.43 -4.50 -9.24
CA TYR A 62 -2.13 -5.16 -9.14
C TYR A 62 -2.07 -6.45 -9.95
N ASN A 63 -3.11 -7.28 -9.90
CA ASN A 63 -3.15 -8.50 -10.70
C ASN A 63 -3.16 -8.21 -12.20
N MET A 64 -3.89 -7.18 -12.64
CA MET A 64 -3.94 -6.71 -14.03
C MET A 64 -2.56 -6.23 -14.51
N LYS A 65 -1.79 -5.55 -13.66
CA LYS A 65 -0.43 -5.07 -13.96
C LYS A 65 0.64 -6.15 -13.77
N GLY A 66 0.31 -7.29 -13.16
CA GLY A 66 1.26 -8.35 -12.83
C GLY A 66 2.13 -8.05 -11.62
N ASP A 67 1.74 -7.09 -10.80
CA ASP A 67 2.49 -6.62 -9.64
C ASP A 67 2.34 -7.51 -8.41
N LYS A 68 3.34 -7.47 -7.53
CA LYS A 68 3.31 -8.14 -6.24
C LYS A 68 3.01 -7.17 -5.11
N PHE A 69 2.22 -7.58 -4.13
CA PHE A 69 1.85 -6.70 -3.02
C PHE A 69 1.75 -7.40 -1.67
N CYS A 70 1.84 -6.62 -0.60
CA CYS A 70 1.63 -7.04 0.79
C CYS A 70 0.95 -5.90 1.58
N TYR A 71 -0.34 -6.05 1.87
CA TYR A 71 -1.15 -5.01 2.51
C TYR A 71 -1.78 -5.49 3.81
N ARG A 72 -1.74 -4.68 4.86
CA ARG A 72 -2.58 -4.95 6.05
C ARG A 72 -4.03 -4.62 5.74
N GLY A 73 -4.92 -5.58 5.99
CA GLY A 73 -6.35 -5.44 5.85
C GLY A 73 -7.09 -5.03 7.14
N LYS A 74 -8.37 -4.67 6.96
CA LYS A 74 -9.32 -4.56 8.07
C LYS A 74 -9.97 -5.92 8.35
N PRO A 75 -10.27 -6.27 9.62
CA PRO A 75 -10.88 -7.56 9.95
C PRO A 75 -12.23 -7.85 9.29
N ASN A 76 -12.98 -6.79 8.97
CA ASN A 76 -14.29 -6.92 8.32
C ASN A 76 -14.18 -7.12 6.80
N PHE A 77 -13.00 -6.97 6.22
CA PHE A 77 -12.79 -7.15 4.79
C PHE A 77 -12.77 -8.64 4.44
N TYR A 78 -13.64 -9.09 3.53
CA TYR A 78 -13.84 -10.52 3.23
C TYR A 78 -14.18 -11.41 4.45
N LYS A 79 -14.90 -10.86 5.43
CA LYS A 79 -15.20 -11.55 6.71
C LYS A 79 -15.61 -13.01 6.56
N LYS A 80 -16.52 -13.32 5.62
CA LYS A 80 -17.01 -14.68 5.38
C LYS A 80 -15.90 -15.63 4.94
N GLN A 81 -15.03 -15.19 4.04
CA GLN A 81 -13.91 -15.97 3.54
C GLN A 81 -12.82 -16.15 4.60
N LEU A 82 -12.64 -15.15 5.47
CA LEU A 82 -11.65 -15.18 6.54
C LEU A 82 -11.97 -16.17 7.67
N GLU A 83 -13.23 -16.59 7.82
CA GLU A 83 -13.64 -17.50 8.90
C GLU A 83 -12.92 -18.85 8.83
N ASN A 84 -12.59 -19.32 7.63
CA ASN A 84 -11.94 -20.61 7.40
C ASN A 84 -10.40 -20.55 7.41
N ILE A 85 -9.82 -19.36 7.56
CA ILE A 85 -8.36 -19.20 7.61
C ILE A 85 -7.90 -19.17 9.06
N GLU A 86 -7.12 -20.16 9.50
CA GLU A 86 -6.54 -20.14 10.85
C GLU A 86 -5.34 -19.19 10.94
N ARG A 87 -4.33 -19.38 10.08
CA ARG A 87 -3.09 -18.60 10.10
C ARG A 87 -2.67 -18.12 8.72
N ASP A 88 -2.41 -19.02 7.79
CA ASP A 88 -1.98 -18.70 6.42
C ASP A 88 -2.77 -19.55 5.45
N GLY A 89 -3.33 -18.93 4.42
CA GLY A 89 -4.05 -19.66 3.39
C GLY A 89 -4.64 -18.76 2.32
N TRP A 90 -5.19 -19.39 1.31
CA TRP A 90 -5.79 -18.70 0.17
C TRP A 90 -7.29 -18.60 0.31
N ILE A 91 -7.83 -17.42 0.03
CA ILE A 91 -9.25 -17.21 -0.17
C ILE A 91 -9.55 -17.06 -1.66
N GLU A 92 -10.69 -17.57 -2.09
CA GLU A 92 -11.22 -17.34 -3.43
C GLU A 92 -12.30 -16.25 -3.36
N ILE A 93 -12.24 -15.30 -4.29
CA ILE A 93 -13.17 -14.18 -4.38
C ILE A 93 -13.84 -14.26 -5.74
N ASP A 94 -15.17 -14.20 -5.74
CA ASP A 94 -16.02 -14.18 -6.91
C ASP A 94 -16.73 -12.83 -7.02
N LEU A 95 -16.51 -12.13 -8.13
CA LEU A 95 -16.99 -10.78 -8.36
C LEU A 95 -18.29 -10.77 -9.17
N ASP A 96 -19.36 -10.28 -8.53
CA ASP A 96 -20.61 -9.95 -9.23
C ASP A 96 -20.52 -8.56 -9.89
N ASP A 97 -21.39 -8.31 -10.88
CA ASP A 97 -21.41 -7.05 -11.63
C ASP A 97 -21.60 -5.84 -10.72
N ARG A 98 -22.48 -5.96 -9.72
CA ARG A 98 -22.75 -4.88 -8.75
C ARG A 98 -21.51 -4.52 -7.94
N TRP A 99 -20.63 -5.49 -7.65
CA TRP A 99 -19.37 -5.22 -6.99
C TRP A 99 -18.43 -4.48 -7.93
N ILE A 100 -18.24 -4.99 -9.15
CA ILE A 100 -17.34 -4.42 -10.16
C ILE A 100 -17.75 -2.97 -10.49
N ASP A 101 -19.05 -2.69 -10.59
CA ASP A 101 -19.56 -1.34 -10.89
C ASP A 101 -19.15 -0.28 -9.84
N ARG A 102 -18.77 -0.70 -8.62
CA ARG A 102 -18.26 0.19 -7.57
C ARG A 102 -16.78 0.52 -7.71
N PHE A 103 -16.05 -0.14 -8.61
CA PHE A 103 -14.64 0.14 -8.84
C PHE A 103 -14.45 1.52 -9.46
N LYS A 104 -13.33 2.18 -9.13
CA LYS A 104 -13.10 3.57 -9.51
C LYS A 104 -12.52 3.75 -10.91
N ILE A 105 -11.75 2.77 -11.38
CA ILE A 105 -11.01 2.81 -12.64
C ILE A 105 -11.72 1.92 -13.65
N GLU A 106 -11.99 2.44 -14.85
CA GLU A 106 -12.77 1.71 -15.87
C GLU A 106 -12.00 0.51 -16.43
N GLU A 107 -10.69 0.66 -16.69
CA GLU A 107 -9.82 -0.45 -17.13
C GLU A 107 -9.83 -1.62 -16.15
N VAL A 108 -9.88 -1.33 -14.84
CA VAL A 108 -9.97 -2.36 -13.79
C VAL A 108 -11.32 -3.07 -13.83
N LYS A 109 -12.41 -2.37 -14.20
CA LYS A 109 -13.73 -3.01 -14.36
C LYS A 109 -13.72 -3.98 -15.52
N ASP A 110 -13.18 -3.56 -16.66
CA ASP A 110 -13.13 -4.40 -17.85
C ASP A 110 -12.30 -5.66 -17.59
N TYR A 111 -11.12 -5.51 -16.98
CA TYR A 111 -10.31 -6.64 -16.55
C TYR A 111 -11.04 -7.54 -15.56
N ALA A 112 -11.75 -6.98 -14.57
CA ALA A 112 -12.51 -7.75 -13.58
C ALA A 112 -13.69 -8.51 -14.18
N ARG A 113 -14.33 -7.99 -15.25
CA ARG A 113 -15.42 -8.67 -15.96
C ARG A 113 -14.93 -9.92 -16.67
N GLU A 114 -13.69 -9.90 -17.16
CA GLU A 114 -13.02 -11.06 -17.77
C GLU A 114 -12.44 -12.01 -16.70
N HIS A 115 -11.99 -11.47 -15.56
CA HIS A 115 -11.32 -12.19 -14.47
C HIS A 115 -12.12 -12.12 -13.16
N ARG A 116 -13.37 -12.58 -13.19
CA ARG A 116 -14.30 -12.48 -12.04
C ARG A 116 -13.82 -13.25 -10.82
N ASN A 117 -13.07 -14.30 -11.04
CA ASN A 117 -12.53 -15.14 -9.97
C ASN A 117 -11.05 -14.86 -9.80
N PHE A 118 -10.65 -14.52 -8.57
CA PHE A 118 -9.25 -14.39 -8.21
C PHE A 118 -9.00 -14.94 -6.82
N ARG A 119 -7.73 -15.30 -6.58
CA ARG A 119 -7.27 -15.79 -5.29
C ARG A 119 -6.47 -14.71 -4.59
N LEU A 120 -6.57 -14.70 -3.27
CA LEU A 120 -5.82 -13.80 -2.42
C LEU A 120 -5.29 -14.59 -1.23
N ARG A 121 -3.99 -14.49 -0.97
CA ARG A 121 -3.39 -15.10 0.21
C ARG A 121 -3.62 -14.20 1.41
N VAL A 122 -3.96 -14.83 2.52
CA VAL A 122 -4.32 -14.19 3.77
C VAL A 122 -3.44 -14.77 4.87
N ILE A 123 -2.78 -13.88 5.61
CA ILE A 123 -2.00 -14.24 6.78
C ILE A 123 -2.58 -13.51 8.00
N LYS A 124 -3.04 -14.26 9.00
CA LYS A 124 -3.43 -13.78 10.32
C LYS A 124 -2.24 -13.89 11.27
N VAL A 125 -1.93 -12.80 11.94
CA VAL A 125 -0.76 -12.68 12.81
C VAL A 125 -1.05 -11.73 13.96
N MET A 126 -0.48 -11.98 15.14
CA MET A 126 -0.56 -11.03 16.24
C MET A 126 0.40 -9.85 16.01
N LYS A 127 -0.02 -8.65 16.41
CA LYS A 127 0.81 -7.45 16.27
C LYS A 127 2.17 -7.59 16.98
N SER A 128 2.22 -8.33 18.08
CA SER A 128 3.44 -8.67 18.82
C SER A 128 4.45 -9.50 18.03
N GLU A 129 4.00 -10.28 17.04
CA GLU A 129 4.90 -11.07 16.17
C GLU A 129 5.57 -10.22 15.09
N LEU A 130 4.95 -9.08 14.72
CA LEU A 130 5.48 -8.16 13.71
C LEU A 130 6.44 -7.14 14.30
N ARG A 131 6.24 -6.74 15.57
CA ARG A 131 7.08 -5.76 16.26
C ARG A 131 6.93 -5.82 17.76
N GLN A 132 7.87 -5.19 18.45
CA GLN A 132 7.73 -4.93 19.88
C GLN A 132 6.59 -3.94 20.17
N LEU A 133 5.68 -4.34 21.05
CA LEU A 133 4.57 -3.51 21.50
C LEU A 133 5.01 -2.58 22.65
N LYS A 134 4.49 -1.35 22.65
CA LYS A 134 4.61 -0.46 23.82
C LYS A 134 3.68 -0.98 24.93
N VAL A 135 4.01 -0.68 26.19
CA VAL A 135 3.23 -1.13 27.38
C VAL A 135 1.74 -0.76 27.30
N SER A 136 1.40 0.34 26.62
CA SER A 136 0.01 0.80 26.44
C SER A 136 -0.70 0.22 25.21
N GLU A 137 0.01 -0.51 24.34
CA GLU A 137 -0.58 -1.07 23.13
C GLU A 137 -1.19 -2.44 23.39
N LYS A 138 -2.42 -2.63 22.91
CA LYS A 138 -3.05 -3.94 22.89
C LYS A 138 -2.42 -4.79 21.78
N ASP A 139 -2.22 -6.06 22.09
CA ASP A 139 -1.92 -7.05 21.08
C ASP A 139 -3.22 -7.39 20.34
N GLU A 140 -3.27 -7.07 19.06
CA GLU A 140 -4.43 -7.25 18.20
C GLU A 140 -4.06 -8.12 17.02
N GLU A 141 -5.03 -8.92 16.54
CA GLU A 141 -4.85 -9.67 15.31
C GLU A 141 -4.79 -8.71 14.11
N ILE A 142 -3.77 -8.93 13.28
CA ILE A 142 -3.53 -8.25 12.02
C ILE A 142 -3.74 -9.26 10.90
N ILE A 143 -4.48 -8.84 9.89
CA ILE A 143 -4.68 -9.59 8.66
C ILE A 143 -3.83 -8.95 7.58
N ILE A 144 -3.01 -9.75 6.90
CA ILE A 144 -2.22 -9.36 5.75
C ILE A 144 -2.80 -10.03 4.51
N PHE A 145 -3.01 -9.23 3.47
CA PHE A 145 -3.46 -9.64 2.15
C PHE A 145 -2.29 -9.52 1.16
N THR A 146 -2.03 -10.58 0.40
CA THR A 146 -0.93 -10.65 -0.55
C THR A 146 -1.22 -11.58 -1.72
N ASN A 147 -0.53 -11.38 -2.84
CA ASN A 147 -0.49 -12.31 -3.98
C ASN A 147 0.90 -12.96 -4.16
N LEU A 148 1.72 -12.93 -3.10
CA LEU A 148 3.00 -13.62 -3.04
C LEU A 148 2.80 -15.13 -2.89
N ASP A 149 3.47 -15.89 -3.76
CA ASP A 149 3.38 -17.34 -3.78
C ASP A 149 3.94 -17.95 -2.48
N GLU A 150 3.33 -19.03 -2.00
CA GLU A 150 3.73 -19.66 -0.73
C GLU A 150 5.04 -20.45 -0.82
N ASN A 151 5.40 -20.94 -2.01
CA ASN A 151 6.65 -21.67 -2.23
C ASN A 151 7.82 -20.70 -2.34
N GLU A 152 7.61 -19.53 -2.96
CA GLU A 152 8.63 -18.48 -3.08
C GLU A 152 8.73 -17.61 -1.83
N TRP A 153 7.60 -17.33 -1.16
CA TRP A 153 7.51 -16.44 0.01
C TRP A 153 6.84 -17.16 1.19
N PRO A 154 7.63 -17.84 2.04
CA PRO A 154 7.13 -18.42 3.28
C PRO A 154 6.49 -17.37 4.19
N THR A 155 5.53 -17.76 5.03
CA THR A 155 4.81 -16.86 5.95
C THR A 155 5.77 -15.94 6.71
N LYS A 156 6.87 -16.49 7.23
CA LYS A 156 7.88 -15.74 8.00
C LYS A 156 8.51 -14.60 7.20
N GLU A 157 8.78 -14.81 5.92
CA GLU A 157 9.38 -13.78 5.06
C GLU A 157 8.38 -12.69 4.72
N VAL A 158 7.11 -13.05 4.48
CA VAL A 158 6.04 -12.05 4.29
C VAL A 158 5.85 -11.20 5.55
N LEU A 159 5.93 -11.81 6.73
CA LEU A 159 5.87 -11.08 8.00
C LEU A 159 7.06 -10.14 8.19
N GLN A 160 8.27 -10.56 7.84
CA GLN A 160 9.46 -9.70 7.88
C GLN A 160 9.34 -8.54 6.88
N LEU A 161 8.90 -8.83 5.65
CA LEU A 161 8.64 -7.83 4.62
C LEU A 161 7.65 -6.77 5.11
N TYR A 162 6.51 -7.22 5.68
CA TYR A 162 5.53 -6.29 6.23
C TYR A 162 6.04 -5.57 7.50
N GLY A 163 6.88 -6.22 8.29
CA GLY A 163 7.57 -5.62 9.44
C GLY A 163 8.40 -4.40 9.05
N ASN A 164 9.11 -4.47 7.91
CA ASN A 164 9.89 -3.34 7.37
C ASN A 164 9.02 -2.11 7.02
N ARG A 165 7.71 -2.29 6.82
CA ARG A 165 6.78 -1.16 6.64
C ARG A 165 6.72 -0.25 7.86
N TRP A 166 6.95 -0.74 9.07
CA TRP A 166 6.95 0.12 10.26
C TRP A 166 8.08 1.16 10.23
N SER A 167 9.16 0.90 9.50
CA SER A 167 10.19 1.90 9.19
C SER A 167 9.64 3.08 8.38
N ALA A 168 8.50 2.93 7.68
CA ALA A 168 7.85 4.03 6.96
C ALA A 168 7.20 5.08 7.88
N GLU A 169 6.93 4.76 9.17
CA GLU A 169 6.57 5.81 10.15
C GLU A 169 7.74 6.77 10.35
N THR A 170 8.98 6.26 10.33
CA THR A 170 10.18 7.09 10.27
C THR A 170 10.21 7.92 8.99
N GLY A 171 9.70 7.41 7.87
CA GLY A 171 9.53 8.17 6.62
C GLY A 171 8.64 9.41 6.78
N TYR A 172 7.45 9.28 7.38
CA TYR A 172 6.60 10.45 7.64
C TYR A 172 7.19 11.40 8.69
N ASP A 173 7.87 10.85 9.70
CA ASP A 173 8.63 11.68 10.65
C ASP A 173 9.78 12.42 9.96
N ILE A 174 10.41 11.83 8.95
CA ILE A 174 11.42 12.49 8.12
C ILE A 174 10.77 13.63 7.33
N LEU A 175 9.66 13.38 6.63
CA LEU A 175 8.94 14.41 5.86
C LEU A 175 8.54 15.60 6.75
N LYS A 176 8.00 15.31 7.94
CA LYS A 176 7.50 16.35 8.83
C LYS A 176 8.60 17.06 9.62
N ASN A 177 9.54 16.31 10.19
CA ASN A 177 10.47 16.84 11.19
C ASN A 177 11.88 17.08 10.64
N LYS A 178 12.35 16.32 9.64
CA LYS A 178 13.70 16.53 9.06
C LYS A 178 13.67 17.39 7.81
N ILE A 179 12.72 17.10 6.93
CA ILE A 179 12.49 17.87 5.71
C ILE A 179 11.72 19.16 6.06
N GLU A 180 11.07 19.20 7.22
CA GLU A 180 10.28 20.35 7.70
C GLU A 180 9.25 20.82 6.66
N MET A 181 8.56 19.89 6.00
CA MET A 181 7.62 20.21 4.91
C MET A 181 6.46 21.15 5.30
N GLU A 182 6.22 21.36 6.60
CA GLU A 182 5.24 22.32 7.09
C GLU A 182 5.80 23.76 7.17
N ARG A 183 7.11 23.94 6.95
CA ARG A 183 7.79 25.22 6.91
C ARG A 183 8.20 25.54 5.48
N VAL A 184 7.33 26.30 4.82
CA VAL A 184 7.59 26.87 3.51
C VAL A 184 7.71 28.39 3.64
N THR A 185 8.63 28.96 2.89
CA THR A 185 8.89 30.40 2.91
C THR A 185 8.10 31.17 1.86
N SER A 186 7.66 30.46 0.81
CA SER A 186 6.90 31.03 -0.29
C SER A 186 5.40 31.12 0.00
N GLU A 187 4.75 32.16 -0.54
CA GLU A 187 3.28 32.31 -0.53
C GLU A 187 2.63 31.88 -1.86
N LYS A 188 3.43 31.73 -2.93
CA LYS A 188 2.95 31.30 -4.25
C LYS A 188 2.94 29.78 -4.33
N ALA A 189 1.80 29.21 -4.74
CA ALA A 189 1.59 27.76 -4.80
C ALA A 189 2.68 27.02 -5.61
N GLU A 190 3.08 27.55 -6.76
CA GLU A 190 4.12 26.93 -7.61
C GLU A 190 5.49 26.91 -6.90
N LEU A 191 5.85 28.00 -6.21
CA LEU A 191 7.11 28.07 -5.49
C LEU A 191 7.10 27.19 -4.24
N ILE A 192 5.94 27.08 -3.57
CA ILE A 192 5.74 26.13 -2.46
C ILE A 192 5.96 24.70 -2.95
N LEU A 193 5.40 24.32 -4.11
CA LEU A 193 5.60 22.99 -4.67
C LEU A 193 7.08 22.74 -5.00
N GLN A 194 7.75 23.71 -5.63
CA GLN A 194 9.19 23.60 -5.94
C GLN A 194 10.05 23.46 -4.67
N GLU A 195 9.75 24.26 -3.64
CA GLU A 195 10.42 24.20 -2.34
C GLU A 195 10.27 22.80 -1.73
N LEU A 196 9.05 22.26 -1.67
CA LEU A 196 8.78 20.93 -1.13
C LEU A 196 9.48 19.81 -1.92
N HIS A 197 9.43 19.84 -3.26
CA HIS A 197 10.13 18.86 -4.08
C HIS A 197 11.65 18.95 -3.91
N SER A 198 12.21 20.17 -3.81
CA SER A 198 13.65 20.37 -3.61
C SER A 198 14.13 19.80 -2.28
N GLN A 199 13.34 19.93 -1.21
CA GLN A 199 13.70 19.38 0.09
C GLN A 199 13.72 17.85 0.09
N VAL A 200 12.79 17.20 -0.65
CA VAL A 200 12.81 15.74 -0.85
C VAL A 200 14.07 15.30 -1.60
N ILE A 201 14.42 16.01 -2.68
CA ILE A 201 15.61 15.68 -3.49
C ILE A 201 16.90 15.82 -2.67
N VAL A 202 17.01 16.84 -1.81
CA VAL A 202 18.17 17.03 -0.93
C VAL A 202 18.24 15.95 0.17
N HIS A 203 17.09 15.43 0.59
CA HIS A 203 17.03 14.36 1.57
C HIS A 203 17.48 13.00 1.02
N ASN A 204 17.05 12.68 -0.19
CA ASN A 204 17.39 11.45 -0.91
C ASN A 204 18.89 11.34 -1.19
#